data_AF-A0A512NS44-F1
#
_entry.id   AF-A0A512NS44-F1
#
_cell.length_a   1.000
_cell.length_b   1.000
_cell.length_c   1.000
_cell.angle_alpha   90.00
_cell.angle_beta   90.00
_cell.angle_gamma   90.00
#
_symmetry.space_group_name_H-M   'P 1'
#
loop_
_entity.id
_entity.type
_entity.pdbx_description
1 polymer ?
#
loop_
_entity_poly.entity_id
_entity_poly.type
_entity_poly.pdbx_seq_one_letter_code
_entity_poly.pdbx_strand_id
1 'polypeptide(L)'
;MKDGGRRNVVTMAECCNANRWQPWADRQRADGITLSIMGQRDEDTAHPLAPDGSERQGMEIWQPLSVWSDTDVWAYIKAHGLPVSAHYARGGARQMHSPECARCPAS
;
A
#
# COMPACT_ATOMS: atom_id res chain seq x y z
N MET A 1 1.33 -17.44 39.16
CA MET A 1 2.43 -16.82 38.39
C MET A 1 1.87 -16.50 37.02
N LYS A 2 1.83 -15.22 36.61
CA LYS A 2 1.45 -14.84 35.25
C LYS A 2 2.62 -15.26 34.36
N ASP A 3 2.39 -16.11 33.37
CA ASP A 3 3.38 -16.47 32.37
C ASP A 3 4.01 -15.19 31.83
N GLY A 4 5.30 -15.00 32.11
CA GLY A 4 6.13 -13.96 31.55
C GLY A 4 6.40 -14.25 30.08
N GLY A 5 5.33 -14.25 29.27
CA GLY A 5 5.38 -14.56 27.85
C GLY A 5 6.40 -13.66 27.16
N ARG A 6 7.40 -14.27 26.54
CA ARG A 6 8.34 -13.57 25.65
C ARG A 6 7.52 -12.77 24.64
N ARG A 7 7.78 -11.45 24.58
CA ARG A 7 7.27 -10.63 23.48
C ARG A 7 8.05 -11.04 22.23
N ASN A 8 7.37 -11.67 21.28
CA ASN A 8 7.96 -11.99 19.99
C ASN A 8 8.14 -10.68 19.22
N VAL A 9 9.39 -10.28 18.98
CA VAL A 9 9.69 -9.22 18.02
C VAL A 9 9.60 -9.88 16.64
N VAL A 10 8.72 -9.36 15.80
CA VAL A 10 8.55 -9.81 14.41
C VAL A 10 9.17 -8.80 13.46
N THR A 11 9.56 -9.25 12.28
CA THR A 11 10.06 -8.40 11.21
C THR A 11 8.94 -7.53 10.63
N MET A 12 9.33 -6.43 9.96
CA MET A 12 8.39 -5.61 9.18
C MET A 12 7.63 -6.45 8.15
N ALA A 13 8.33 -7.36 7.46
CA ALA A 13 7.72 -8.24 6.46
C ALA A 13 6.62 -9.14 7.06
N GLU A 14 6.89 -9.76 8.21
CA GLU A 14 5.91 -10.59 8.92
C GLU A 14 4.70 -9.76 9.40
N CYS A 15 4.96 -8.58 9.96
CA CYS A 15 3.91 -7.67 10.41
C CYS A 15 3.03 -7.20 9.23
N CYS A 16 3.64 -6.79 8.12
CA CYS A 16 2.92 -6.36 6.92
C CYS A 16 2.15 -7.52 6.28
N ASN A 17 2.72 -8.73 6.24
CA ASN A 17 2.02 -9.88 5.69
C ASN A 17 0.76 -10.20 6.51
N ALA A 18 0.88 -10.28 7.84
CA ALA A 18 -0.24 -10.62 8.71
C ALA A 18 -1.34 -9.56 8.75
N ASN A 19 -0.98 -8.26 8.70
CA ASN A 19 -1.93 -7.17 8.90
C ASN A 19 -2.41 -6.47 7.62
N ARG A 20 -1.68 -6.60 6.50
CA ARG A 20 -2.01 -5.92 5.22
C ARG A 20 -2.23 -6.91 4.10
N TRP A 21 -1.21 -7.72 3.76
CA TRP A 21 -1.23 -8.50 2.52
C TRP A 21 -2.13 -9.72 2.57
N GLN A 22 -2.05 -10.51 3.64
CA GLN A 22 -2.86 -11.72 3.78
C GLN A 22 -4.36 -11.41 3.89
N PRO A 23 -4.82 -10.46 4.76
CA PRO A 23 -6.23 -10.10 4.84
C PRO A 23 -6.79 -9.56 3.51
N TRP A 24 -6.00 -8.79 2.78
CA TRP A 24 -6.36 -8.26 1.46
C TRP A 24 -6.57 -9.39 0.44
N ALA A 25 -5.60 -10.30 0.33
CA ALA A 25 -5.70 -11.45 -0.59
C ALA A 25 -6.87 -12.38 -0.25
N ASP A 26 -7.12 -12.61 1.04
CA ASP A 26 -8.23 -13.47 1.49
C ASP A 26 -9.59 -12.85 1.18
N ARG A 27 -9.75 -11.55 1.40
CA ARG A 27 -10.96 -10.82 1.02
C ARG A 27 -11.20 -10.87 -0.49
N GLN A 28 -10.18 -10.59 -1.29
CA GLN A 28 -10.30 -10.65 -2.75
C GLN A 28 -10.75 -12.03 -3.26
N ARG A 29 -10.16 -13.10 -2.72
CA ARG A 29 -10.53 -14.48 -3.07
C ARG A 29 -11.98 -14.79 -2.66
N ALA A 30 -12.37 -14.39 -1.45
CA ALA A 30 -13.73 -14.62 -0.94
C ALA A 30 -14.79 -13.90 -1.80
N ASP A 31 -14.45 -12.73 -2.33
CA ASP A 31 -15.34 -11.91 -3.15
C ASP A 31 -15.26 -12.27 -4.65
N GLY A 32 -14.41 -13.23 -5.05
CA GLY A 32 -14.24 -13.64 -6.44
C GLY A 32 -13.62 -12.56 -7.34
N ILE A 33 -12.81 -11.66 -6.78
CA ILE A 33 -12.16 -10.57 -7.52
C ILE A 33 -11.08 -11.14 -8.44
N THR A 34 -11.17 -10.81 -9.72
CA THR A 34 -10.20 -11.25 -10.75
C THR A 34 -9.30 -10.11 -11.26
N LEU A 35 -9.56 -8.85 -10.87
CA LEU A 35 -8.78 -7.68 -11.27
C LEU A 35 -8.47 -6.80 -10.06
N SER A 36 -7.20 -6.47 -9.87
CA SER A 36 -6.70 -5.55 -8.86
C SER A 36 -6.18 -4.27 -9.52
N ILE A 37 -6.88 -3.16 -9.29
CA ILE A 37 -6.47 -1.83 -9.75
C ILE A 37 -5.66 -1.16 -8.63
N MET A 38 -4.39 -0.86 -8.90
CA MET A 38 -3.46 -0.31 -7.91
C MET A 38 -2.87 1.03 -8.36
N GLY A 39 -2.72 1.97 -7.42
CA GLY A 39 -2.12 3.29 -7.67
C GLY A 39 -0.59 3.34 -7.58
N GLN A 40 0.08 2.18 -7.62
CA GLN A 40 1.53 2.08 -7.57
C GLN A 40 2.15 2.77 -8.80
N ARG A 41 3.22 3.54 -8.57
CA ARG A 41 4.01 4.20 -9.62
C ARG A 41 5.42 3.61 -9.68
N ASP A 42 6.08 3.71 -10.82
CA ASP A 42 7.44 3.19 -11.04
C ASP A 42 8.48 3.95 -10.19
N GLU A 43 8.19 5.21 -9.84
CA GLU A 43 9.03 6.05 -8.97
C GLU A 43 8.83 5.80 -7.47
N ASP A 44 7.85 4.99 -7.07
CA ASP A 44 7.61 4.68 -5.66
C ASP A 44 8.75 3.79 -5.10
N THR A 45 9.13 4.02 -3.84
CA THR A 45 10.25 3.30 -3.20
C THR A 45 9.95 1.84 -2.88
N ALA A 46 8.67 1.46 -2.84
CA ALA A 46 8.26 0.08 -2.65
C ALA A 46 8.23 -0.63 -4.01
N HIS A 47 9.00 -1.72 -4.16
CA HIS A 47 8.96 -2.49 -5.41
C HIS A 47 7.57 -3.11 -5.63
N PRO A 48 7.06 -3.08 -6.88
CA PRO A 48 5.75 -3.63 -7.19
C PRO A 48 5.72 -5.13 -6.92
N LEU A 49 4.59 -5.61 -6.38
CA LEU A 49 4.38 -7.05 -6.15
C LEU A 49 4.34 -7.86 -7.45
N ALA A 50 3.98 -7.21 -8.55
CA ALA A 50 4.07 -7.71 -9.92
C ALA A 50 3.98 -6.53 -10.92
N PRO A 51 4.47 -6.69 -12.17
CA PRO A 51 4.34 -5.66 -13.21
C PRO A 51 2.89 -5.37 -13.61
N ASP A 52 2.65 -4.19 -14.18
CA ASP A 52 1.38 -3.87 -14.85
C ASP A 52 1.04 -4.89 -15.95
N GLY A 53 -0.23 -5.26 -16.04
CA GLY A 53 -0.74 -6.26 -16.99
C GLY A 53 -0.36 -7.71 -16.69
N SER A 54 0.28 -7.98 -15.55
CA SER A 54 0.60 -9.35 -15.14
C SER A 54 -0.58 -10.03 -14.44
N GLU A 55 -0.59 -11.36 -14.47
CA GLU A 55 -1.50 -12.18 -13.68
C GLU A 55 -0.75 -12.83 -12.51
N ARG A 56 -1.32 -12.78 -11.31
CA ARG A 56 -0.80 -13.45 -10.12
C ARG A 56 -1.93 -14.15 -9.36
N GLN A 57 -1.84 -15.47 -9.22
CA GLN A 57 -2.83 -16.27 -8.49
C GLN A 57 -4.28 -16.10 -9.02
N GLY A 58 -4.46 -16.00 -10.34
CA GLY A 58 -5.77 -15.78 -10.96
C GLY A 58 -6.29 -14.34 -10.85
N MET A 59 -5.40 -13.39 -10.50
CA MET A 59 -5.72 -11.98 -10.40
C MET A 59 -4.89 -11.18 -11.39
N GLU A 60 -5.55 -10.50 -12.30
CA GLU A 60 -4.95 -9.49 -13.16
C GLU A 60 -4.57 -8.26 -12.33
N ILE A 61 -3.39 -7.70 -12.59
CA ILE A 61 -2.91 -6.48 -11.96
C ILE A 61 -2.91 -5.37 -12.99
N TRP A 62 -3.60 -4.27 -12.66
CA TRP A 62 -3.62 -3.08 -13.47
C TRP A 62 -3.16 -1.85 -12.66
N GLN A 63 -2.14 -1.16 -13.18
CA GLN A 63 -1.49 -0.01 -12.55
C GLN A 63 -1.58 1.21 -13.50
N PRO A 64 -2.75 1.87 -13.59
CA PRO A 64 -2.98 2.95 -14.56
C PRO A 64 -2.11 4.19 -14.34
N LEU A 65 -1.48 4.30 -13.17
CA LEU A 65 -0.61 5.41 -12.79
C LEU A 65 0.87 5.02 -12.81
N SER A 66 1.25 3.83 -13.30
CA SER A 66 2.62 3.31 -13.27
C SER A 66 3.65 4.33 -13.76
N VAL A 67 3.35 5.00 -14.88
CA VAL A 67 4.24 5.98 -15.52
C VAL A 67 4.06 7.43 -15.03
N TRP A 68 3.16 7.68 -14.09
CA TRP A 68 2.94 9.04 -13.57
C TRP A 68 4.03 9.43 -12.58
N SER A 69 4.41 10.70 -12.61
CA SER A 69 5.23 11.29 -11.56
C SER A 69 4.37 11.83 -10.41
N ASP A 70 5.00 12.10 -9.25
CA ASP A 70 4.36 12.82 -8.13
C ASP A 70 3.79 14.16 -8.60
N THR A 71 4.49 14.86 -9.51
CA THR A 71 4.03 16.12 -10.09
C THR A 71 2.73 15.93 -10.89
N ASP A 72 2.63 14.86 -11.68
CA ASP A 72 1.43 14.57 -12.48
C ASP A 72 0.22 14.28 -11.57
N VAL A 73 0.44 13.52 -10.50
CA VAL A 73 -0.60 13.20 -9.50
C VAL A 73 -1.13 14.48 -8.85
N TRP A 74 -0.25 15.34 -8.34
CA TRP A 74 -0.66 16.58 -7.68
C TRP A 74 -1.30 17.58 -8.64
N ALA A 75 -0.80 17.67 -9.88
CA ALA A 75 -1.42 18.50 -10.92
C ALA A 75 -2.85 18.04 -11.20
N TYR A 76 -3.08 16.73 -11.33
CA TYR A 76 -4.40 16.16 -11.58
C TYR A 76 -5.36 16.41 -10.42
N ILE A 77 -4.93 16.17 -9.18
CA ILE A 77 -5.71 16.44 -7.96
C ILE A 77 -6.16 17.90 -7.92
N LYS A 78 -5.24 18.84 -8.16
CA LYS A 78 -5.52 20.27 -8.14
C LYS A 78 -6.49 20.68 -9.26
N ALA A 79 -6.26 20.20 -10.47
CA ALA A 79 -7.09 20.53 -11.63
C ALA A 79 -8.55 20.07 -11.46
N HIS A 80 -8.77 18.97 -10.77
CA HIS A 80 -10.09 18.37 -10.56
C HIS A 80 -10.70 18.69 -9.18
N GLY A 81 -10.01 19.48 -8.34
CA GLY A 81 -10.49 19.81 -6.99
C GLY A 81 -10.73 18.59 -6.11
N LEU A 82 -9.92 17.53 -6.26
CA LEU A 82 -10.09 16.29 -5.52
C LEU A 82 -9.72 16.47 -4.04
N PRO A 83 -10.45 15.82 -3.11
CA PRO A 83 -10.10 15.87 -1.70
C PRO A 83 -8.74 15.20 -1.46
N VAL A 84 -7.90 15.86 -0.68
CA VAL A 84 -6.60 15.33 -0.25
C VAL A 84 -6.70 14.95 1.22
N SER A 85 -6.15 13.79 1.57
CA SER A 85 -6.08 13.36 2.96
C SER A 85 -5.30 14.39 3.81
N ALA A 86 -5.86 14.75 4.97
CA ALA A 86 -5.24 15.70 5.89
C ALA A 86 -3.86 15.23 6.39
N HIS A 87 -3.52 13.95 6.23
CA HIS A 87 -2.20 13.42 6.53
C HIS A 87 -1.09 14.05 5.69
N TYR A 88 -1.37 14.38 4.41
CA TYR A 88 -0.41 15.06 3.52
C TYR A 88 -0.09 16.48 3.97
N ALA A 89 -1.02 17.16 4.67
CA ALA A 89 -0.80 18.49 5.20
C ALA A 89 0.07 18.52 6.48
N ARG A 90 0.23 17.36 7.15
CA ARG A 90 0.88 17.26 8.48
C ARG A 90 2.28 16.66 8.46
N GLY A 91 2.79 16.23 7.32
CA GLY A 91 4.01 15.43 7.22
C GLY A 91 5.15 16.11 6.44
N GLY A 92 6.38 15.99 6.94
CA GLY A 92 7.59 16.27 6.13
C GLY A 92 7.84 15.16 5.09
N ALA A 93 8.92 15.25 4.31
CA ALA A 93 9.21 14.38 3.16
C ALA A 93 9.09 12.85 3.38
N ARG A 94 9.22 12.33 4.61
CA ARG A 94 9.01 10.90 4.94
C ARG A 94 7.55 10.46 5.07
N GLN A 95 6.60 11.39 5.19
CA GLN A 95 5.16 11.13 5.32
C GLN A 95 4.39 11.36 4.00
N MET A 96 5.09 11.67 2.90
CA MET A 96 4.47 12.03 1.62
C MET A 96 4.03 10.82 0.77
N HIS A 97 4.38 9.58 1.14
CA HIS A 97 4.18 8.44 0.23
C HIS A 97 3.21 7.36 0.71
N SER A 98 2.72 7.42 1.95
CA SER A 98 1.53 6.66 2.36
C SER A 98 1.10 7.01 3.78
N PRO A 99 -0.22 7.13 4.04
CA PRO A 99 -0.75 6.88 5.38
C PRO A 99 -0.66 5.36 5.61
N GLU A 100 0.55 4.86 5.86
CA GLU A 100 0.72 3.49 6.33
C GLU A 100 0.14 3.37 7.74
N CYS A 101 0.46 2.29 8.45
CA CYS A 101 0.19 2.19 9.88
C CYS A 101 0.55 3.54 10.54
N ALA A 102 -0.42 4.19 11.21
CA ALA A 102 -0.26 5.55 11.77
C ALA A 102 1.05 5.71 12.58
N ARG A 103 1.52 4.59 13.15
CA ARG A 103 2.90 4.35 13.52
C ARG A 103 3.26 2.91 13.17
N CYS A 104 4.36 2.66 12.45
CA CYS A 104 4.83 1.29 12.20
C CYS A 104 5.37 0.69 13.53
N PRO A 105 4.82 -0.42 14.03
CA PRO A 105 5.32 -1.05 15.26
C PRO A 105 6.55 -1.93 15.02
N ALA A 106 6.90 -2.20 13.76
CA ALA A 106 7.99 -3.06 13.35
C ALA A 106 9.16 -2.28 12.70
N SER A 107 9.21 -0.95 12.91
CA SER A 107 10.27 -0.03 12.47
C SER A 107 11.20 0.37 13.60
#